data_AF-J2X6X8-F1
#
_entry.id   AF-J2X6X8-F1
#
_cell.length_a   1.000
_cell.length_b   1.000
_cell.length_c   1.000
_cell.angle_alpha   90.00
_cell.angle_beta   90.00
_cell.angle_gamma   90.00
#
_symmetry.space_group_name_H-M   'P 1'
#
loop_
_entity.id
_entity.type
_entity.pdbx_description
1 polymer ?
#
loop_
_entity_poly.entity_id
_entity_poly.type
_entity_poly.pdbx_seq_one_letter_code
_entity_poly.pdbx_strand_id
1 'polypeptide(L)' 'MSTIKLLKKVSAGTPGNFNYIYECTCGNGSKKTVTISAANDNEAKILAQMECDDKCGES' A
#
# COMPACT_ATOMS: atom_id res chain seq x y z
N MET A 1 13.49 0.75 -7.50
CA MET A 1 12.35 1.46 -6.90
C MET A 1 11.12 0.58 -7.02
N SER A 2 10.55 0.26 -5.88
CA SER A 2 9.30 -0.49 -5.72
C SER A 2 8.12 0.25 -6.38
N THR A 3 7.19 -0.46 -7.00
CA THR A 3 5.97 0.15 -7.55
C THR A 3 4.74 -0.33 -6.79
N ILE A 4 3.82 0.59 -6.47
CA ILE A 4 2.55 0.25 -5.85
C ILE A 4 1.39 0.36 -6.83
N LYS A 5 0.44 -0.56 -6.71
CA LYS A 5 -0.83 -0.54 -7.44
C LYS A 5 -1.97 -0.78 -6.47
N LEU A 6 -2.90 0.17 -6.38
CA LEU A 6 -4.10 -0.04 -5.58
C LEU A 6 -4.93 -1.17 -6.20
N LEU A 7 -5.12 -2.26 -5.45
CA LEU A 7 -5.99 -3.36 -5.84
C LEU A 7 -7.43 -3.08 -5.44
N LYS A 8 -7.64 -2.72 -4.17
CA LYS A 8 -8.97 -2.54 -3.61
C LYS A 8 -8.97 -1.52 -2.48
N LYS A 9 -10.05 -0.75 -2.41
CA LYS A 9 -10.40 0.07 -1.25
C LYS A 9 -11.64 -0.52 -0.59
N VAL A 10 -11.58 -0.78 0.72
CA VAL A 10 -12.72 -1.21 1.52
C VAL A 10 -12.90 -0.26 2.70
N SER A 11 -14.14 -0.02 3.11
CA SER A 11 -14.41 0.75 4.33
C SER A 11 -13.82 0.00 5.53
N ALA A 12 -13.09 0.71 6.40
CA ALA A 12 -12.44 0.10 7.55
C ALA A 12 -13.41 -0.14 8.73
N GLY A 13 -14.73 0.01 8.51
CA GLY A 13 -15.75 -0.05 9.55
C GLY A 13 -15.80 1.20 10.45
N THR A 14 -14.67 1.89 10.64
CA THR A 14 -14.61 3.17 11.34
C THR A 14 -14.97 4.32 10.39
N PRO A 15 -15.91 5.21 10.77
CA PRO A 15 -16.22 6.39 9.97
C PRO A 15 -14.97 7.25 9.82
N GLY A 16 -14.61 7.55 8.57
CA GLY A 16 -13.46 8.38 8.23
C GLY A 16 -12.21 7.60 7.81
N ASN A 17 -12.15 6.27 7.97
CA ASN A 17 -11.01 5.46 7.54
C ASN A 17 -11.40 4.38 6.53
N PHE A 18 -10.46 4.09 5.62
CA PHE A 18 -10.56 3.03 4.62
C PHE A 18 -9.32 2.15 4.69
N ASN A 19 -9.52 0.86 4.44
CA ASN A 19 -8.44 -0.10 4.23
C ASN A 19 -8.16 -0.17 2.73
N TYR A 20 -6.95 0.23 2.37
CA TYR A 20 -6.42 0.21 1.02
C TYR A 20 -5.50 -0.98 0.87
N ILE A 21 -5.83 -1.87 -0.05
CA ILE A 21 -5.04 -3.04 -0.38
C ILE A 21 -4.21 -2.68 -1.61
N TYR A 22 -2.90 -2.56 -1.44
CA TYR A 22 -1.95 -2.28 -2.51
C TYR A 22 -1.15 -3.54 -2.86
N GLU A 23 -0.96 -3.77 -4.15
CA GLU A 23 0.04 -4.68 -4.69
C GLU A 23 1.34 -3.92 -4.86
N CYS A 24 2.37 -4.45 -4.25
CA CYS A 24 3.75 -4.03 -4.31
C CYS A 24 4.49 -4.88 -5.32
N THR A 25 5.07 -4.28 -6.35
CA THR A 25 5.98 -4.97 -7.27
C THR A 25 7.39 -4.41 -7.08
N CYS A 26 8.25 -5.24 -6.49
CA CYS A 26 9.65 -4.93 -6.25
C CYS A 26 10.44 -4.97 -7.58
N GLY A 27 11.59 -4.30 -7.62
CA GLY A 27 12.49 -4.32 -8.78
C GLY A 27 12.94 -5.72 -9.20
N ASN A 28 13.01 -6.66 -8.25
CA ASN A 28 13.34 -8.07 -8.49
C ASN A 28 12.17 -8.91 -9.07
N GLY A 29 11.04 -8.28 -9.42
CA GLY A 29 9.83 -8.95 -9.94
C GLY A 29 8.99 -9.63 -8.87
N SER A 30 9.42 -9.59 -7.60
CA SER A 30 8.63 -10.08 -6.46
C SER A 30 7.40 -9.21 -6.25
N LYS A 31 6.27 -9.86 -5.98
CA LYS A 31 5.02 -9.18 -5.67
C LYS A 31 4.60 -9.43 -4.23
N LYS A 32 4.21 -8.37 -3.53
CA LYS A 32 3.71 -8.42 -2.16
C LYS A 32 2.41 -7.65 -2.07
N THR A 33 1.60 -7.95 -1.06
CA THR A 33 0.37 -7.21 -0.81
C THR A 33 0.47 -6.53 0.54
N VAL A 34 0.15 -5.24 0.58
CA VAL A 34 0.12 -4.44 1.81
C VAL A 34 -1.26 -3.88 2.01
N THR A 35 -1.72 -3.88 3.25
CA THR A 35 -3.01 -3.32 3.64
C THR A 35 -2.73 -2.09 4.49
N ILE A 36 -3.13 -0.93 4.00
CA ILE A 36 -2.92 0.36 4.64
C ILE A 36 -4.26 0.93 5.09
N SER A 37 -4.39 1.22 6.38
CA SER A 37 -5.54 1.91 6.93
C SER A 37 -5.26 3.41 6.94
N ALA A 38 -6.03 4.20 6.19
CA ALA A 38 -5.84 5.65 6.10
C ALA A 38 -7.15 6.40 5.90
N ALA A 39 -7.15 7.69 6.21
CA ALA A 39 -8.33 8.54 6.07
C ALA A 39 -8.61 8.94 4.61
N ASN A 40 -7.56 9.02 3.80
CA ASN A 40 -7.62 9.48 2.41
C ASN A 40 -6.65 8.69 1.50
N ASP A 41 -6.92 8.69 0.20
CA ASP A 41 -6.17 7.92 -0.79
C ASP A 41 -4.70 8.38 -0.92
N ASN A 42 -4.40 9.66 -0.63
CA ASN A 42 -3.04 10.21 -0.74
C ASN A 42 -2.13 9.70 0.38
N GLU A 43 -2.61 9.78 1.63
CA GLU A 43 -1.94 9.22 2.80
C GLU A 43 -1.73 7.72 2.65
N ALA A 44 -2.78 7.00 2.20
CA ALA A 44 -2.70 5.57 1.93
C ALA A 44 -1.59 5.23 0.92
N LYS A 45 -1.46 6.04 -0.14
CA LYS A 45 -0.46 5.85 -1.19
C LYS A 45 0.96 6.09 -0.67
N ILE A 46 1.18 7.14 0.13
CA ILE A 46 2.50 7.46 0.69
C ILE A 46 2.94 6.35 1.65
N LEU A 47 2.06 5.93 2.57
CA LEU A 47 2.33 4.82 3.50
C LEU A 47 2.55 3.51 2.76
N ALA A 48 1.72 3.20 1.76
CA ALA A 48 1.89 2.01 0.94
C ALA A 48 3.23 2.01 0.25
N GLN A 49 3.69 3.13 -0.31
CA GLN A 49 4.97 3.24 -1.00
C GLN A 49 6.14 2.96 -0.05
N MET A 50 6.13 3.53 1.16
CA MET A 50 7.18 3.30 2.17
C MET A 50 7.20 1.83 2.65
N GLU A 51 6.03 1.28 2.97
CA GLU A 51 5.90 -0.13 3.37
C GLU A 51 6.33 -1.07 2.23
N CYS A 52 6.04 -0.70 0.98
CA CYS A 52 6.47 -1.44 -0.20
C CYS A 52 7.99 -1.53 -0.28
N ASP A 53 8.65 -0.39 -0.09
CA ASP A 53 10.08 -0.23 -0.23
C ASP A 53 10.84 -1.01 0.84
N ASP A 54 10.36 -0.94 2.08
CA ASP A 54 10.82 -1.77 3.20
C ASP A 54 10.66 -3.27 2.90
N LYS A 55 9.47 -3.71 2.48
CA LYS A 55 9.23 -5.13 2.19
C LYS A 55 9.98 -5.63 0.96
N CYS A 56 10.31 -4.75 0.03
CA CYS A 56 11.12 -5.06 -1.14
C CYS A 56 12.62 -5.05 -0.83
N GLY A 57 13.01 -4.55 0.35
CA GLY A 57 14.42 -4.38 0.72
C GLY A 57 15.14 -3.39 -0.19
N GLU A 58 14.40 -2.43 -0.75
CA GLU A 58 14.91 -1.38 -1.64
C GLU A 58 15.27 -0.10 -0.87
N SER A 59 15.65 -0.26 0.40
CA SER A 59 15.98 0.80 1.38
C SER A 59 17.18 1.66 0.99
#